data_AF-A0A6C0JU29-F1
#
_entry.id   AF-A0A6C0JU29-F1
#
_cell.length_a   1.000
_cell.length_b   1.000
_cell.length_c   1.000
_cell.angle_alpha   90.00
_cell.angle_beta   90.00
_cell.angle_gamma   90.00
#
_symmetry.space_group_name_H-M   'P 1'
#
loop_
_entity.id
_entity.type
_entity.pdbx_description
1 polymer ?
#
loop_
_entity_poly.entity_id
_entity_poly.type
_entity_poly.pdbx_seq_one_letter_code
_entity_poly.pdbx_strand_id
1 'polypeptide(L)'
;MSAYDLSQSLPKVQQIFTEFHDRLEERLKEDRTATNWSPEGFIEADPTPNKIYLRWIVNSYILRGIKLYEDVLSRVQPALTDYFYLVESGNLDQGEPGKPWTNERNIDNYCGLAGCTKPSKASQSKKASKFISTTSSTVPTGFTQHGIDELLDKYQTILQKRKTELKETEQVHADTEISFKTDEVTVYHPKTKEASCYYGQGTKWCTASTKSSNMFDTYNKDGPLYIIVPKDPKKEGEKYQMHVQSQSLMNKKDNAINIFKLLKKYPSLSSFDQVREFNKKIDLGDKNLKSLDGYDLSGVIELNCENNRLKTLPVLPPTLQKLICGDNELSDLGDFPDGLIEVDCRRNQIIKLPKLPASLKRLICSDNPLKELPALPLGLKWLDIDYTKIKQIQPLPYNLGVSCDYDVEFWGIGKKKSTKMINDGLGKHKNYIKLTQYNLKAKEQGLPIAETLPSEEQYNSVVFKDFVE
;
A
#
# COMPACT_ATOMS: atom_id res chain seq x y z
N MET A 1 7.58 16.78 15.18
CA MET A 1 8.01 17.70 16.26
C MET A 1 6.92 18.74 16.45
N SER A 2 6.11 18.64 17.51
CA SER A 2 5.21 19.73 17.90
C SER A 2 5.90 20.53 19.01
N ALA A 3 5.87 21.85 18.93
CA ALA A 3 6.30 22.71 20.02
C ALA A 3 5.48 22.37 21.28
N TYR A 4 6.16 21.91 22.35
CA TYR A 4 5.52 21.54 23.61
C TYR A 4 5.06 22.78 24.39
N ASP A 5 3.88 22.70 24.99
CA ASP A 5 3.29 23.76 25.82
C ASP A 5 3.95 23.79 27.21
N LEU A 6 4.91 24.70 27.38
CA LEU A 6 5.67 24.94 28.62
C LEU A 6 4.86 25.70 29.69
N SER A 7 3.61 26.09 29.44
CA SER A 7 2.86 26.99 30.33
C SER A 7 2.67 26.46 31.75
N GLN A 8 2.56 25.14 31.93
CA GLN A 8 2.37 24.48 33.23
C GLN A 8 3.68 24.32 34.03
N SER A 9 4.84 24.28 33.37
CA SER A 9 6.15 24.08 34.00
C SER A 9 6.98 25.36 34.13
N LEU A 10 6.64 26.42 33.39
CA LEU A 10 7.33 27.70 33.35
C LEU A 10 7.62 28.31 34.75
N PRO A 11 6.68 28.30 35.72
CA PRO A 11 6.95 28.84 37.05
C PRO A 11 8.02 28.03 37.83
N LYS A 12 8.04 26.71 37.67
CA LYS A 12 9.03 25.82 38.31
C LYS A 12 10.41 25.95 37.68
N VAL A 13 10.47 26.09 36.36
CA VAL A 13 11.71 26.31 35.61
C VAL A 13 12.36 27.63 36.03
N GLN A 14 11.58 28.72 36.07
CA GLN A 14 12.07 30.04 36.49
C GLN A 14 12.58 30.02 37.94
N GLN A 15 11.86 29.36 38.85
CA GLN A 15 12.24 29.22 40.25
C GLN A 15 13.63 28.58 40.41
N ILE A 16 13.98 27.57 39.61
CA ILE A 16 15.29 26.91 39.67
C ILE A 16 16.40 27.89 39.32
N PHE A 17 16.28 28.64 38.23
CA PHE A 17 17.32 29.61 37.85
C PHE A 17 17.45 30.76 38.84
N THR A 18 16.33 31.20 39.45
CA THR A 18 16.39 32.18 40.54
C THR A 18 17.08 31.62 41.79
N GLU A 19 16.79 30.38 42.17
CA GLU A 19 17.38 29.71 43.33
C GLU A 19 18.91 29.54 43.20
N PHE A 20 19.38 29.18 42.01
CA PHE A 20 20.80 28.90 41.76
C PHE A 20 21.59 30.07 41.16
N HIS A 21 20.97 31.24 40.99
CA HIS A 21 21.51 32.36 40.20
C HIS A 21 22.98 32.69 40.50
N ASP A 22 23.31 33.07 41.73
CA ASP A 22 24.66 33.51 42.11
C ASP A 22 25.72 32.41 41.88
N ARG A 23 25.40 31.17 42.25
CA ARG A 23 26.30 30.01 42.14
C ARG A 23 26.49 29.58 40.69
N LEU A 24 25.44 29.67 39.88
CA LEU A 24 25.48 29.37 38.45
C LEU A 24 26.34 30.41 37.74
N GLU A 25 26.13 31.71 38.00
CA GLU A 25 26.94 32.78 37.42
C GLU A 25 28.43 32.67 37.77
N GLU A 26 28.76 32.37 39.02
CA GLU A 26 30.14 32.15 39.45
C GLU A 26 30.77 30.98 38.68
N ARG A 27 30.05 29.86 38.57
CA ARG A 27 30.53 28.68 37.85
C ARG A 27 30.76 28.95 36.37
N LEU A 28 29.85 29.68 35.72
CA LEU A 28 29.92 30.00 34.29
C LEU A 28 31.15 30.86 33.96
N LYS A 29 31.55 31.78 34.85
CA LYS A 29 32.76 32.61 34.67
C LYS A 29 34.05 31.78 34.62
N GLU A 30 34.07 30.62 35.27
CA GLU A 30 35.21 29.71 35.27
C GLU A 30 35.26 28.80 34.04
N ASP A 31 34.17 28.71 33.29
CA ASP A 31 34.02 27.81 32.15
C ASP A 31 34.23 28.53 30.82
N ARG A 32 35.34 28.23 30.15
CA ARG A 32 35.67 28.84 28.86
C ARG A 32 34.70 28.47 27.73
N THR A 33 33.91 27.40 27.90
CA THR A 33 32.93 26.94 26.91
C THR A 33 31.56 27.62 27.09
N ALA A 34 31.36 28.36 28.19
CA ALA A 34 30.11 29.04 28.53
C ALA A 34 29.97 30.45 27.92
N THR A 35 30.76 30.78 26.88
CA THR A 35 30.77 32.13 26.27
C THR A 35 29.42 32.55 25.69
N ASN A 36 28.63 31.58 25.21
CA ASN A 36 27.28 31.79 24.67
C ASN A 36 26.23 31.02 25.50
N TRP A 37 26.41 30.91 26.80
CA TRP A 37 25.46 30.16 27.63
C TRP A 37 24.08 30.83 27.66
N SER A 38 23.04 30.01 27.80
CA SER A 38 21.69 30.49 28.06
C SER A 38 20.91 29.50 28.93
N PRO A 39 19.85 29.95 29.63
CA PRO A 39 18.94 29.05 30.35
C PRO A 39 18.33 27.97 29.46
N GLU A 40 18.06 28.29 28.19
CA GLU A 40 17.46 27.37 27.22
C GLU A 40 18.33 26.12 27.00
N GLY A 41 19.66 26.25 26.99
CA GLY A 41 20.56 25.09 26.84
C GLY A 41 20.40 24.07 27.98
N PHE A 42 20.23 24.54 29.23
CA PHE A 42 19.96 23.67 30.37
C PHE A 42 18.54 23.07 30.32
N ILE A 43 17.54 23.83 29.88
CA ILE A 43 16.15 23.37 29.73
C ILE A 43 16.04 22.30 28.62
N GLU A 44 16.74 22.49 27.51
CA GLU A 44 16.78 21.56 26.39
C GLU A 44 17.50 20.25 26.73
N ALA A 45 18.49 20.31 27.62
CA ALA A 45 19.19 19.13 28.09
C ALA A 45 18.33 18.15 28.91
N ASP A 46 17.19 18.60 29.43
CA ASP A 46 16.23 17.74 30.12
C ASP A 46 15.20 17.15 29.14
N PRO A 47 15.23 15.83 28.86
CA PRO A 47 14.35 15.19 27.88
C PRO A 47 12.92 14.99 28.39
N THR A 48 12.63 15.27 29.67
CA THR A 48 11.33 14.98 30.26
C THR A 48 10.28 16.05 29.92
N PRO A 49 8.99 15.68 29.76
CA PRO A 49 7.94 16.64 29.42
C PRO A 49 7.82 17.82 30.40
N ASN A 50 8.06 17.57 31.69
CA ASN A 50 7.91 18.56 32.77
C ASN A 50 9.25 19.07 33.33
N LYS A 51 10.36 18.78 32.65
CA LYS A 51 11.70 19.26 33.04
C LYS A 51 12.08 18.91 34.48
N ILE A 52 11.81 17.66 34.88
CA ILE A 52 11.97 17.18 36.26
C ILE A 52 13.44 17.02 36.68
N TYR A 53 14.36 16.91 35.73
CA TYR A 53 15.80 16.79 35.95
C TYR A 53 16.55 18.12 35.84
N LEU A 54 15.89 19.21 35.44
CA LEU A 54 16.53 20.52 35.28
C LEU A 54 17.31 20.97 36.51
N ARG A 55 16.74 20.78 37.71
CA ARG A 55 17.41 21.10 38.98
C ARG A 55 18.70 20.28 39.14
N TRP A 56 18.64 18.99 38.81
CA TRP A 56 19.79 18.10 38.86
C TRP A 56 20.88 18.52 37.86
N ILE A 57 20.52 18.93 36.63
CA ILE A 57 21.47 19.39 35.60
C ILE A 57 22.20 20.65 36.09
N VAL A 58 21.44 21.67 36.50
CA VAL A 58 22.00 22.97 36.95
C VAL A 58 22.91 22.76 38.16
N ASN A 59 22.44 22.00 39.15
CA ASN A 59 23.24 21.75 40.35
C ASN A 59 24.48 20.88 40.06
N SER A 60 24.38 19.89 39.17
CA SER A 60 25.52 19.05 38.77
C SER A 60 26.60 19.85 38.02
N TYR A 61 26.21 20.84 37.22
CA TYR A 61 27.14 21.75 36.56
C TYR A 61 27.88 22.65 37.56
N ILE A 62 27.13 23.23 38.50
CA ILE A 62 27.70 24.03 39.60
C ILE A 62 28.70 23.21 40.43
N LEU A 63 28.37 21.95 40.72
CA LEU A 63 29.19 21.05 41.53
C LEU A 63 30.31 20.33 40.76
N ARG A 64 30.55 20.72 39.48
CA ARG A 64 31.58 20.13 38.59
C ARG A 64 31.38 18.65 38.26
N GLY A 65 30.20 18.10 38.51
CA GLY A 65 29.79 16.79 37.98
C GLY A 65 29.54 16.82 36.46
N ILE A 66 29.19 17.99 35.94
CA ILE A 66 29.27 18.33 34.51
C ILE A 66 30.42 19.35 34.37
N LYS A 67 31.45 19.00 33.59
CA LYS A 67 32.72 19.73 33.59
C LYS A 67 32.68 20.98 32.74
N LEU A 68 32.01 20.94 31.59
CA LEU A 68 31.94 22.04 30.65
C LEU A 68 30.48 22.33 30.26
N TYR A 69 30.16 23.58 29.94
CA TYR A 69 28.84 23.97 29.47
C TYR A 69 28.52 23.29 28.13
N GLU A 70 29.52 23.10 27.26
CA GLU A 70 29.36 22.34 26.02
C GLU A 70 28.91 20.87 26.25
N ASP A 71 29.23 20.29 27.42
CA ASP A 71 28.79 18.93 27.78
C ASP A 71 27.28 18.86 28.05
N VAL A 72 26.62 19.98 28.37
CA VAL A 72 25.19 20.02 28.76
C VAL A 72 24.30 19.50 27.63
N LEU A 73 24.52 19.93 26.39
CA LEU A 73 23.76 19.38 25.25
C LEU A 73 24.45 18.16 24.63
N SER A 74 25.78 18.18 24.50
CA SER A 74 26.49 17.14 23.77
C SER A 74 26.57 15.79 24.50
N ARG A 75 26.46 15.79 25.84
CA ARG A 75 26.60 14.58 26.66
C ARG A 75 25.48 14.39 27.67
N VAL A 76 25.07 15.44 28.38
CA VAL A 76 24.02 15.32 29.41
C VAL A 76 22.67 15.01 28.80
N GLN A 77 22.30 15.68 27.70
CA GLN A 77 21.03 15.40 27.02
C GLN A 77 20.92 13.93 26.53
N PRO A 78 21.92 13.35 25.81
CA PRO A 78 21.92 11.92 25.50
C PRO A 78 21.87 11.02 26.73
N ALA A 79 22.67 11.31 27.76
CA ALA A 79 22.73 10.50 28.98
C ALA A 79 21.39 10.49 29.73
N LEU A 80 20.74 11.65 29.86
CA LEU A 80 19.42 11.74 30.49
C LEU A 80 18.32 11.12 29.63
N THR A 81 18.46 11.11 28.31
CA THR A 81 17.53 10.42 27.41
C THR A 81 17.61 8.90 27.57
N ASP A 82 18.80 8.37 27.79
CA ASP A 82 19.02 6.96 28.11
C ASP A 82 18.55 6.62 29.54
N TYR A 83 18.88 7.45 30.53
CA TYR A 83 18.41 7.29 31.90
C TYR A 83 16.88 7.32 32.02
N PHE A 84 16.23 8.32 31.42
CA PHE A 84 14.78 8.46 31.45
C PHE A 84 14.08 7.24 30.83
N TYR A 85 14.61 6.71 29.73
CA TYR A 85 14.11 5.47 29.16
C TYR A 85 14.23 4.29 30.13
N LEU A 86 15.36 4.13 30.84
CA LEU A 86 15.53 3.06 31.83
C LEU A 86 14.56 3.20 33.01
N VAL A 87 14.26 4.43 33.43
CA VAL A 87 13.25 4.75 34.46
C VAL A 87 11.84 4.33 34.01
N GLU A 88 11.42 4.73 32.81
CA GLU A 88 10.08 4.47 32.28
C GLU A 88 9.86 3.00 31.91
N SER A 89 10.91 2.35 31.40
CA SER A 89 10.89 0.92 31.07
C SER A 89 11.01 0.01 32.31
N GLY A 90 11.24 0.57 33.49
CA GLY A 90 11.32 -0.19 34.75
C GLY A 90 12.56 -1.07 34.88
N ASN A 91 13.63 -0.75 34.14
CA ASN A 91 14.87 -1.56 34.13
C ASN A 91 15.84 -1.23 35.29
N LEU A 92 15.68 -0.07 35.94
CA LEU A 92 16.52 0.36 37.06
C LEU A 92 16.11 -0.30 38.38
N ASP A 93 17.10 -0.63 39.22
CA ASP A 93 16.86 -1.19 40.56
C ASP A 93 16.17 -0.17 41.48
N GLN A 94 15.16 -0.63 42.24
CA GLN A 94 14.46 0.20 43.22
C GLN A 94 15.24 0.36 44.53
N GLY A 95 16.34 -0.38 44.68
CA GLY A 95 17.18 -0.36 45.88
C GLY A 95 16.55 -1.13 47.04
N GLU A 96 17.25 -1.12 48.16
CA GLU A 96 16.80 -1.80 49.38
C GLU A 96 15.73 -0.98 50.12
N PRO A 97 14.68 -1.63 50.65
CA PRO A 97 13.69 -0.97 51.50
C PRO A 97 14.35 -0.23 52.68
N GLY A 98 14.04 1.05 52.85
CA GLY A 98 14.60 1.88 53.92
C GLY A 98 15.99 2.47 53.62
N LYS A 99 16.58 2.23 52.44
CA LYS A 99 17.83 2.85 51.99
C LYS A 99 17.66 3.63 50.68
N PRO A 100 17.10 4.86 50.71
CA PRO A 100 16.76 5.64 49.51
C PRO A 100 17.93 5.90 48.55
N TRP A 101 19.17 5.94 49.07
CA TRP A 101 20.38 6.16 48.28
C TRP A 101 20.79 4.97 47.40
N THR A 102 20.17 3.80 47.58
CA THR A 102 20.39 2.63 46.73
C THR A 102 19.41 2.56 45.55
N ASN A 103 18.41 3.44 45.52
CA ASN A 103 17.41 3.47 44.45
C ASN A 103 17.99 4.14 43.21
N GLU A 104 18.22 3.38 42.15
CA GLU A 104 18.81 3.87 40.89
C GLU A 104 17.85 4.79 40.12
N ARG A 105 16.54 4.73 40.42
CA ARG A 105 15.51 5.62 39.82
C ARG A 105 15.52 7.03 40.41
N ASN A 106 16.20 7.24 41.53
CA ASN A 106 16.32 8.57 42.10
C ASN A 106 17.54 9.27 41.52
N ILE A 107 17.33 10.16 40.55
CA ILE A 107 18.42 10.87 39.86
C ILE A 107 19.30 11.68 40.83
N ASP A 108 18.72 12.15 41.94
CA ASP A 108 19.43 12.92 42.97
C ASP A 108 20.51 12.10 43.68
N ASN A 109 20.53 10.78 43.50
CA ASN A 109 21.59 9.90 43.96
C ASN A 109 22.89 10.07 43.15
N TYR A 110 22.89 10.69 41.97
CA TYR A 110 24.08 10.83 41.12
C TYR A 110 24.58 12.27 41.06
N CYS A 111 25.89 12.45 40.83
CA CYS A 111 26.52 13.75 40.75
C CYS A 111 27.05 14.04 39.34
N GLY A 112 26.17 14.47 38.45
CA GLY A 112 26.48 14.74 37.05
C GLY A 112 26.87 13.49 36.24
N LEU A 113 27.65 13.68 35.17
CA LEU A 113 28.07 12.60 34.26
C LEU A 113 29.18 11.75 34.86
N ALA A 114 30.26 12.40 35.31
CA ALA A 114 31.49 11.74 35.75
C ALA A 114 31.68 11.74 37.28
N GLY A 115 30.70 12.20 38.04
CA GLY A 115 30.82 12.40 39.49
C GLY A 115 31.38 13.78 39.83
N CYS A 116 31.10 14.25 41.04
CA CYS A 116 31.61 15.54 41.51
C CYS A 116 32.88 15.36 42.33
N THR A 117 33.82 16.28 42.17
CA THR A 117 35.00 16.35 43.05
C THR A 117 34.62 17.01 44.37
N LYS A 118 35.16 16.51 45.49
CA LYS A 118 35.01 17.23 46.78
C LYS A 118 35.64 18.61 46.62
N PRO A 119 34.96 19.71 46.99
CA PRO A 119 35.58 21.02 46.97
C PRO A 119 36.87 20.97 47.82
N SER A 120 38.00 21.35 47.24
CA SER A 120 39.28 21.35 47.94
C SER A 120 39.25 22.43 49.02
N LYS A 121 39.90 22.18 50.17
CA LYS A 121 39.98 23.13 51.30
C LYS A 121 40.61 24.50 50.95
N ALA A 122 41.17 24.67 49.74
CA ALA A 122 41.85 25.88 49.30
C ALA A 122 40.90 27.03 48.88
N SER A 123 39.59 26.78 48.72
CA SER A 123 38.59 27.82 48.46
C SER A 123 38.12 28.57 49.73
N GLN A 124 38.61 28.23 50.92
CA GLN A 124 38.32 28.93 52.18
C GLN A 124 39.36 30.02 52.50
N SER A 125 39.72 30.88 51.53
CA SER A 125 40.61 32.02 51.79
C SER A 125 39.86 33.35 51.89
N LYS A 126 39.71 33.79 53.16
CA LYS A 126 39.64 35.18 53.65
C LYS A 126 38.93 36.23 52.79
N LYS A 127 37.58 36.26 52.83
CA LYS A 127 36.77 37.50 52.95
C LYS A 127 35.28 37.18 53.20
N ALA A 128 34.99 36.49 54.29
CA ALA A 128 33.63 36.42 54.85
C ALA A 128 33.71 36.16 56.36
N SER A 129 34.40 37.03 57.09
CA SER A 129 34.36 37.04 58.55
C SER A 129 33.11 37.81 59.01
N LYS A 130 31.97 37.13 58.95
CA LYS A 130 30.77 37.32 59.81
C LYS A 130 29.65 36.46 59.23
N PHE A 131 29.52 35.23 59.68
CA PHE A 131 28.24 34.65 60.09
C PHE A 131 28.55 33.31 60.79
N ILE A 132 27.65 32.96 61.69
CA ILE A 132 27.89 32.16 62.89
C ILE A 132 28.27 30.71 62.60
N SER A 133 29.23 30.23 63.40
CA SER A 133 29.63 28.83 63.54
C SER A 133 28.50 27.99 64.11
N THR A 134 28.02 27.01 63.35
CA THR A 134 27.56 25.70 63.85
C THR A 134 27.57 24.70 62.69
N THR A 135 28.43 23.68 62.80
CA THR A 135 28.27 22.28 62.34
C THR A 135 27.71 21.95 60.94
N SER A 136 28.39 20.99 60.30
CA SER A 136 27.94 20.13 59.18
C SER A 136 28.39 20.57 57.79
N SER A 137 29.23 19.73 57.16
CA SER A 137 29.41 19.71 55.72
C SER A 137 28.08 19.40 55.05
N THR A 138 27.40 20.40 54.51
CA THR A 138 26.20 20.21 53.70
C THR A 138 26.61 19.74 52.30
N VAL A 139 27.05 18.49 52.19
CA VAL A 139 26.68 17.71 51.00
C VAL A 139 25.16 17.62 51.10
N PRO A 140 24.38 18.09 50.11
CA PRO A 140 22.94 17.94 50.18
C PRO A 140 22.63 16.46 50.35
N THR A 141 21.82 16.13 51.36
CA THR A 141 21.38 14.76 51.65
C THR A 141 20.71 14.19 50.41
N GLY A 142 21.43 13.36 49.66
CA GLY A 142 20.98 12.80 48.38
C GLY A 142 22.12 12.38 47.46
N PHE A 143 23.19 13.18 47.34
CA PHE A 143 24.22 12.95 46.31
C PHE A 143 25.24 11.87 46.66
N THR A 144 25.44 10.89 45.78
CA THR A 144 26.66 10.04 45.77
C THR A 144 27.81 10.77 45.07
N GLN A 145 29.05 10.34 45.26
CA GLN A 145 30.19 10.92 44.51
C GLN A 145 30.26 10.42 43.06
N HIS A 146 29.43 9.44 42.71
CA HIS A 146 29.44 8.76 41.43
C HIS A 146 28.64 9.54 40.38
N GLY A 147 29.11 9.46 39.15
CA GLY A 147 28.40 10.00 38.00
C GLY A 147 27.35 9.03 37.47
N ILE A 148 26.38 9.56 36.73
CA ILE A 148 25.37 8.73 36.07
C ILE A 148 25.97 7.87 34.94
N ASP A 149 27.14 8.24 34.39
CA ASP A 149 27.81 7.45 33.34
C ASP A 149 28.12 6.02 33.84
N GLU A 150 28.51 5.87 35.11
CA GLU A 150 28.75 4.54 35.71
C GLU A 150 27.47 3.69 35.77
N LEU A 151 26.32 4.31 36.05
CA LEU A 151 25.03 3.65 35.99
C LEU A 151 24.67 3.27 34.55
N LEU A 152 24.87 4.17 33.60
CA LEU A 152 24.54 3.90 32.20
C LEU A 152 25.41 2.77 31.62
N ASP A 153 26.67 2.68 32.02
CA ASP A 153 27.57 1.58 31.65
C ASP A 153 27.08 0.23 32.20
N LYS A 154 26.55 0.19 33.43
CA LYS A 154 25.90 -1.02 33.99
C LYS A 154 24.77 -1.53 33.09
N TYR A 155 24.04 -0.63 32.42
CA TYR A 155 22.89 -0.93 31.58
C TYR A 155 23.18 -0.86 30.06
N GLN A 156 24.45 -0.82 29.66
CA GLN A 156 24.87 -0.57 28.28
C GLN A 156 24.27 -1.57 27.28
N THR A 157 24.15 -2.85 27.64
CA THR A 157 23.55 -3.87 26.76
C THR A 157 22.09 -3.56 26.42
N ILE A 158 21.30 -3.10 27.39
CA ILE A 158 19.88 -2.72 27.19
C ILE A 158 19.79 -1.48 26.30
N LEU A 159 20.64 -0.49 26.57
CA LEU A 159 20.68 0.77 25.82
C LEU A 159 21.15 0.57 24.37
N GLN A 160 22.14 -0.29 24.12
CA GLN A 160 22.58 -0.62 22.77
C GLN A 160 21.48 -1.32 21.98
N LYS A 161 20.75 -2.25 22.59
CA LYS A 161 19.59 -2.88 21.97
C LYS A 161 18.54 -1.85 21.55
N ARG A 162 18.17 -0.93 22.44
CA ARG A 162 17.26 0.19 22.13
C ARG A 162 17.75 1.04 20.96
N LYS A 163 19.04 1.42 20.96
CA LYS A 163 19.63 2.26 19.90
C LYS A 163 19.58 1.56 18.53
N THR A 164 19.84 0.25 18.49
CA THR A 164 19.70 -0.55 17.28
C THR A 164 18.25 -0.61 16.80
N GLU A 165 17.29 -0.90 17.70
CA GLU A 165 15.86 -0.96 17.37
C GLU A 165 15.32 0.40 16.85
N LEU A 166 15.79 1.52 17.42
CA LEU A 166 15.45 2.87 16.94
C LEU A 166 15.97 3.12 15.53
N LYS A 167 17.24 2.79 15.25
CA LYS A 167 17.81 2.93 13.90
C LYS A 167 17.12 2.05 12.87
N GLU A 168 16.82 0.81 13.22
CA GLU A 168 16.06 -0.10 12.35
C GLU A 168 14.66 0.46 12.04
N THR A 169 14.00 1.04 13.04
CA THR A 169 12.68 1.67 12.88
C THR A 169 12.75 2.93 12.01
N GLU A 170 13.76 3.78 12.21
CA GLU A 170 14.00 4.96 11.36
C GLU A 170 14.26 4.56 9.90
N GLN A 171 15.08 3.53 9.67
CA GLN A 171 15.34 3.01 8.33
C GLN A 171 14.05 2.45 7.69
N VAL A 172 13.25 1.69 8.44
CA VAL A 172 11.94 1.22 7.97
C VAL A 172 11.03 2.37 7.54
N HIS A 173 11.00 3.47 8.29
CA HIS A 173 10.24 4.65 7.91
C HIS A 173 10.80 5.33 6.67
N ALA A 174 12.13 5.43 6.52
CA ALA A 174 12.78 5.96 5.33
C ALA A 174 12.52 5.08 4.08
N ASP A 175 12.47 3.76 4.26
CA ASP A 175 12.19 2.77 3.22
C ASP A 175 10.68 2.62 2.93
N THR A 176 9.83 3.49 3.48
CA THR A 176 8.39 3.44 3.26
C THR A 176 7.86 4.77 2.79
N GLU A 177 7.23 4.76 1.62
CA GLU A 177 6.51 5.91 1.11
C GLU A 177 5.07 5.92 1.66
N ILE A 178 4.58 7.07 2.12
CA ILE A 178 3.15 7.26 2.39
C ILE A 178 2.48 7.72 1.09
N SER A 179 2.03 6.77 0.28
CA SER A 179 1.48 7.04 -1.05
C SER A 179 0.08 7.67 -1.03
N PHE A 180 -0.67 7.51 0.07
CA PHE A 180 -1.99 8.13 0.23
C PHE A 180 -2.36 8.28 1.69
N LYS A 181 -3.00 9.40 2.07
CA LYS A 181 -3.41 9.65 3.46
C LYS A 181 -4.66 10.50 3.51
N THR A 182 -5.67 10.02 4.23
CA THR A 182 -6.96 10.70 4.49
C THR A 182 -7.31 10.56 5.96
N ASP A 183 -8.44 11.09 6.41
CA ASP A 183 -8.91 10.89 7.78
C ASP A 183 -9.41 9.47 8.07
N GLU A 184 -9.66 8.67 7.02
CA GLU A 184 -10.11 7.28 7.14
C GLU A 184 -8.94 6.29 7.14
N VAL A 185 -7.94 6.51 6.29
CA VAL A 185 -6.88 5.53 6.00
C VAL A 185 -5.52 6.20 5.78
N THR A 186 -4.46 5.44 6.03
CA THR A 186 -3.11 5.71 5.53
C THR A 186 -2.68 4.52 4.67
N VAL A 187 -2.16 4.79 3.47
CA VAL A 187 -1.64 3.78 2.55
C VAL A 187 -0.13 3.92 2.51
N TYR A 188 0.53 2.85 2.91
CA TYR A 188 1.98 2.70 2.90
C TYR A 188 2.40 1.89 1.69
N HIS A 189 3.49 2.30 1.08
CA HIS A 189 4.17 1.56 0.04
C HIS A 189 5.60 1.23 0.53
N PRO A 190 5.79 0.04 1.13
CA PRO A 190 7.11 -0.39 1.56
C PRO A 190 7.99 -0.67 0.34
N LYS A 191 9.22 -0.15 0.36
CA LYS A 191 10.24 -0.35 -0.69
C LYS A 191 11.15 -1.55 -0.39
N THR A 192 11.21 -1.98 0.86
CA THR A 192 12.04 -3.09 1.34
C THR A 192 11.22 -4.16 2.05
N LYS A 193 11.78 -5.37 2.12
CA LYS A 193 11.19 -6.50 2.85
C LYS A 193 11.00 -6.19 4.32
N GLU A 194 11.95 -5.49 4.93
CA GLU A 194 11.95 -5.08 6.33
C GLU A 194 10.79 -4.12 6.61
N ALA A 195 10.59 -3.13 5.74
CA ALA A 195 9.45 -2.23 5.79
C ALA A 195 8.11 -2.98 5.62
N SER A 196 8.03 -3.91 4.66
CA SER A 196 6.84 -4.73 4.45
C SER A 196 6.52 -5.58 5.69
N CYS A 197 7.53 -6.20 6.30
CA CYS A 197 7.38 -6.92 7.56
C CYS A 197 6.86 -6.01 8.68
N TYR A 198 7.42 -4.81 8.85
CA TYR A 198 7.03 -3.86 9.90
C TYR A 198 5.55 -3.44 9.78
N TYR A 199 5.13 -2.91 8.63
CA TYR A 199 3.74 -2.47 8.46
C TYR A 199 2.76 -3.64 8.34
N GLY A 200 3.24 -4.81 7.89
CA GLY A 200 2.50 -6.06 7.83
C GLY A 200 2.44 -6.86 9.14
N GLN A 201 3.04 -6.37 10.24
CA GLN A 201 3.03 -7.08 11.52
C GLN A 201 1.62 -7.49 11.97
N GLY A 202 1.50 -8.71 12.50
CA GLY A 202 0.24 -9.28 12.96
C GLY A 202 -0.68 -9.81 11.84
N THR A 203 -0.21 -9.89 10.60
CA THR A 203 -0.93 -10.51 9.48
C THR A 203 -0.46 -11.93 9.20
N LYS A 204 -1.20 -12.63 8.33
CA LYS A 204 -0.80 -13.91 7.75
C LYS A 204 -0.13 -13.76 6.37
N TRP A 205 0.17 -12.53 5.94
CA TRP A 205 0.71 -12.29 4.60
C TRP A 205 2.10 -12.90 4.43
N CYS A 206 2.32 -13.60 3.32
CA CYS A 206 3.64 -14.12 2.98
C CYS A 206 4.68 -13.01 2.72
N THR A 207 4.23 -11.81 2.34
CA THR A 207 5.07 -10.61 2.14
C THR A 207 5.48 -9.93 3.44
N ALA A 208 4.89 -10.32 4.57
CA ALA A 208 5.20 -9.79 5.90
C ALA A 208 5.71 -10.88 6.86
N SER A 209 6.01 -12.08 6.34
CA SER A 209 6.49 -13.18 7.17
C SER A 209 7.93 -12.97 7.62
N THR A 210 8.18 -13.13 8.91
CA THR A 210 9.51 -13.14 9.53
C THR A 210 9.95 -14.54 9.98
N LYS A 211 9.05 -15.54 9.88
CA LYS A 211 9.26 -16.91 10.39
C LYS A 211 9.29 -17.98 9.29
N SER A 212 8.94 -17.62 8.07
CA SER A 212 8.94 -18.50 6.90
C SER A 212 9.56 -17.80 5.70
N SER A 213 9.60 -18.49 4.55
CA SER A 213 9.91 -17.82 3.28
C SER A 213 9.01 -16.59 3.09
N ASN A 214 9.60 -15.48 2.67
CA ASN A 214 8.94 -14.21 2.47
C ASN A 214 8.92 -13.88 0.98
N MET A 215 7.75 -13.49 0.46
CA MET A 215 7.52 -13.30 -0.97
C MET A 215 7.58 -11.83 -1.42
N PHE A 216 7.97 -10.89 -0.56
CA PHE A 216 7.95 -9.46 -0.86
C PHE A 216 8.65 -9.12 -2.19
N ASP A 217 9.91 -9.53 -2.37
CA ASP A 217 10.68 -9.20 -3.57
C ASP A 217 10.10 -9.83 -4.85
N THR A 218 9.42 -10.98 -4.73
CA THR A 218 8.75 -11.62 -5.86
C THR A 218 7.60 -10.76 -6.37
N TYR A 219 6.73 -10.30 -5.47
CA TYR A 219 5.62 -9.42 -5.83
C TYR A 219 6.11 -8.04 -6.26
N ASN A 220 7.05 -7.44 -5.51
CA ASN A 220 7.54 -6.10 -5.74
C ASN A 220 8.25 -5.94 -7.10
N LYS A 221 8.76 -7.03 -7.67
CA LYS A 221 9.34 -7.06 -9.02
C LYS A 221 8.29 -6.81 -10.11
N ASP A 222 7.07 -7.31 -9.92
CA ASP A 222 5.99 -7.15 -10.89
C ASP A 222 5.30 -5.78 -10.72
N GLY A 223 5.23 -5.28 -9.49
CA GLY A 223 4.84 -3.91 -9.20
C GLY A 223 4.65 -3.61 -7.71
N PRO A 224 4.23 -2.38 -7.38
CA PRO A 224 4.21 -1.92 -6.00
C PRO A 224 3.16 -2.66 -5.15
N LEU A 225 3.58 -3.11 -3.97
CA LEU A 225 2.71 -3.55 -2.89
C LEU A 225 2.27 -2.36 -2.05
N TYR A 226 0.98 -2.28 -1.76
CA TYR A 226 0.39 -1.25 -0.90
C TYR A 226 -0.22 -1.88 0.36
N ILE A 227 0.05 -1.29 1.52
CA ILE A 227 -0.54 -1.66 2.80
C ILE A 227 -1.48 -0.55 3.24
N ILE A 228 -2.77 -0.85 3.28
CA ILE A 228 -3.84 0.08 3.66
C ILE A 228 -4.14 -0.14 5.14
N VAL A 229 -3.91 0.90 5.94
CA VAL A 229 -4.13 0.92 7.39
C VAL A 229 -5.25 1.91 7.72
N PRO A 230 -6.42 1.44 8.18
CA PRO A 230 -7.47 2.31 8.70
C PRO A 230 -7.02 3.08 9.94
N LYS A 231 -7.41 4.35 10.05
CA LYS A 231 -7.15 5.19 11.23
C LYS A 231 -8.11 4.89 12.39
N ASP A 232 -9.35 4.53 12.08
CA ASP A 232 -10.35 4.06 13.05
C ASP A 232 -10.83 2.64 12.69
N PRO A 233 -10.06 1.59 13.05
CA PRO A 233 -10.37 0.23 12.66
C PRO A 233 -11.52 -0.35 13.51
N LYS A 234 -12.50 -1.00 12.86
CA LYS A 234 -13.61 -1.67 13.58
C LYS A 234 -13.19 -2.98 14.25
N LYS A 235 -12.00 -3.49 13.90
CA LYS A 235 -11.40 -4.71 14.44
C LYS A 235 -9.94 -4.46 14.73
N GLU A 236 -9.46 -5.03 15.84
CA GLU A 236 -8.07 -4.85 16.26
C GLU A 236 -7.07 -5.29 15.19
N GLY A 237 -6.17 -4.36 14.82
CA GLY A 237 -5.14 -4.58 13.81
C GLY A 237 -5.68 -4.80 12.40
N GLU A 238 -6.89 -4.33 12.10
CA GLU A 238 -7.45 -4.32 10.74
C GLU A 238 -6.49 -3.64 9.77
N LYS A 239 -6.14 -4.34 8.69
CA LYS A 239 -5.33 -3.84 7.59
C LYS A 239 -5.53 -4.69 6.34
N TYR A 240 -5.17 -4.10 5.21
CA TYR A 240 -5.32 -4.71 3.90
C TYR A 240 -4.02 -4.58 3.11
N GLN A 241 -3.75 -5.55 2.25
CA GLN A 241 -2.65 -5.50 1.29
C GLN A 241 -3.21 -5.56 -0.11
N MET A 242 -2.78 -4.64 -0.97
CA MET A 242 -3.20 -4.54 -2.36
C MET A 242 -1.98 -4.64 -3.27
N HIS A 243 -2.08 -5.46 -4.31
CA HIS A 243 -1.12 -5.57 -5.39
C HIS A 243 -1.87 -5.50 -6.73
N VAL A 244 -1.66 -4.43 -7.48
CA VAL A 244 -2.44 -4.12 -8.68
C VAL A 244 -2.19 -5.13 -9.80
N GLN A 245 -0.93 -5.52 -9.98
CA GLN A 245 -0.49 -6.35 -11.11
C GLN A 245 -1.02 -7.77 -11.02
N SER A 246 -1.07 -8.34 -9.81
CA SER A 246 -1.66 -9.67 -9.59
C SER A 246 -3.14 -9.62 -9.23
N GLN A 247 -3.78 -8.44 -9.27
CA GLN A 247 -5.18 -8.23 -8.87
C GLN A 247 -5.50 -8.79 -7.47
N SER A 248 -4.53 -8.70 -6.55
CA SER A 248 -4.64 -9.24 -5.19
C SER A 248 -5.04 -8.15 -4.21
N LEU A 249 -6.10 -8.41 -3.45
CA LEU A 249 -6.53 -7.59 -2.32
C LEU A 249 -6.83 -8.49 -1.12
N MET A 250 -5.96 -8.49 -0.13
CA MET A 250 -5.99 -9.40 1.00
C MET A 250 -6.26 -8.67 2.31
N ASN A 251 -7.02 -9.28 3.21
CA ASN A 251 -7.09 -8.81 4.60
C ASN A 251 -5.98 -9.39 5.47
N LYS A 252 -5.90 -8.94 6.73
CA LYS A 252 -5.00 -9.46 7.78
C LYS A 252 -4.86 -11.00 7.84
N LYS A 253 -5.91 -11.77 7.53
CA LYS A 253 -5.90 -13.25 7.58
C LYS A 253 -5.45 -13.90 6.27
N ASP A 254 -5.00 -13.10 5.30
CA ASP A 254 -4.63 -13.53 3.96
C ASP A 254 -5.80 -14.09 3.13
N ASN A 255 -7.02 -13.65 3.46
CA ASN A 255 -8.20 -13.96 2.66
C ASN A 255 -8.48 -12.81 1.69
N ALA A 256 -8.76 -13.16 0.44
CA ALA A 256 -9.16 -12.22 -0.60
C ALA A 256 -10.42 -11.42 -0.19
N ILE A 257 -10.43 -10.15 -0.54
CA ILE A 257 -11.54 -9.24 -0.32
C ILE A 257 -11.95 -8.57 -1.63
N ASN A 258 -13.26 -8.38 -1.77
CA ASN A 258 -13.84 -7.61 -2.83
C ASN A 258 -13.59 -6.10 -2.61
N ILE A 259 -13.02 -5.43 -3.60
CA ILE A 259 -12.67 -3.99 -3.53
C ILE A 259 -13.87 -3.09 -3.25
N PHE A 260 -15.06 -3.40 -3.78
CA PHE A 260 -16.28 -2.63 -3.51
C PHE A 260 -16.68 -2.66 -2.04
N LYS A 261 -16.44 -3.78 -1.35
CA LYS A 261 -16.66 -3.86 0.10
C LYS A 261 -15.69 -2.95 0.86
N LEU A 262 -14.45 -2.83 0.38
CA LEU A 262 -13.46 -1.93 0.97
C LEU A 262 -13.83 -0.46 0.72
N LEU A 263 -14.18 -0.12 -0.53
CA LEU A 263 -14.60 1.23 -0.91
C LEU A 263 -15.87 1.69 -0.20
N LYS A 264 -16.84 0.79 0.02
CA LYS A 264 -18.02 1.09 0.84
C LYS A 264 -17.64 1.44 2.29
N LYS A 265 -16.57 0.83 2.80
CA LYS A 265 -16.11 1.06 4.18
C LYS A 265 -15.22 2.29 4.29
N TYR A 266 -14.41 2.57 3.26
CA TYR A 266 -13.46 3.69 3.20
C TYR A 266 -13.59 4.41 1.86
N PRO A 267 -14.65 5.21 1.65
CA PRO A 267 -14.94 5.85 0.37
C PRO A 267 -13.80 6.74 -0.15
N SER A 268 -12.98 7.30 0.76
CA SER A 268 -11.85 8.14 0.38
C SER A 268 -10.77 7.40 -0.45
N LEU A 269 -10.72 6.07 -0.41
CA LEU A 269 -9.82 5.27 -1.25
C LEU A 269 -10.13 5.37 -2.76
N SER A 270 -11.34 5.77 -3.14
CA SER A 270 -11.73 5.93 -4.56
C SER A 270 -10.91 6.98 -5.31
N SER A 271 -10.36 7.98 -4.60
CA SER A 271 -9.49 8.99 -5.18
C SER A 271 -8.02 8.57 -5.27
N PHE A 272 -7.65 7.41 -4.72
CA PHE A 272 -6.28 6.91 -4.82
C PHE A 272 -6.05 6.27 -6.19
N ASP A 273 -5.07 6.78 -6.94
CA ASP A 273 -4.76 6.34 -8.31
C ASP A 273 -4.63 4.82 -8.42
N GLN A 274 -3.98 4.18 -7.46
CA GLN A 274 -3.68 2.75 -7.58
C GLN A 274 -4.93 1.91 -7.33
N VAL A 275 -5.93 2.43 -6.61
CA VAL A 275 -7.25 1.81 -6.50
C VAL A 275 -8.03 1.99 -7.80
N ARG A 276 -7.90 3.14 -8.50
CA ARG A 276 -8.48 3.32 -9.84
C ARG A 276 -7.87 2.36 -10.85
N GLU A 277 -6.55 2.20 -10.83
CA GLU A 277 -5.84 1.23 -11.67
C GLU A 277 -6.24 -0.21 -11.33
N PHE A 278 -6.37 -0.55 -10.04
CA PHE A 278 -6.90 -1.84 -9.60
C PHE A 278 -8.29 -2.10 -10.18
N ASN A 279 -9.18 -1.11 -10.12
CA ASN A 279 -10.58 -1.21 -10.57
C ASN A 279 -10.76 -1.25 -12.09
N LYS A 280 -9.72 -1.05 -12.91
CA LYS A 280 -9.83 -1.25 -14.36
C LYS A 280 -10.15 -2.69 -14.74
N LYS A 281 -9.83 -3.64 -13.86
CA LYS A 281 -10.14 -5.07 -14.06
C LYS A 281 -10.99 -5.55 -12.91
N ILE A 282 -12.17 -6.07 -13.21
CA ILE A 282 -13.14 -6.47 -12.20
C ILE A 282 -13.55 -7.92 -12.42
N ASP A 283 -13.30 -8.75 -11.41
CA ASP A 283 -13.71 -10.15 -11.40
C ASP A 283 -14.84 -10.40 -10.37
N LEU A 284 -16.02 -10.65 -10.92
CA LEU A 284 -17.25 -11.01 -10.24
C LEU A 284 -17.71 -12.43 -10.61
N GLY A 285 -16.81 -13.26 -11.16
CA GLY A 285 -17.08 -14.65 -11.48
C GLY A 285 -17.40 -15.50 -10.26
N ASP A 286 -18.30 -16.48 -10.39
CA ASP A 286 -18.62 -17.46 -9.33
C ASP A 286 -19.12 -16.84 -8.02
N LYS A 287 -19.92 -15.77 -8.10
CA LYS A 287 -20.42 -15.03 -6.92
C LYS A 287 -21.91 -15.26 -6.63
N ASN A 288 -22.57 -16.11 -7.41
CA ASN A 288 -24.01 -16.40 -7.31
C ASN A 288 -24.87 -15.11 -7.37
N LEU A 289 -24.44 -14.14 -8.18
CA LEU A 289 -25.09 -12.84 -8.36
C LEU A 289 -26.34 -12.98 -9.22
N LYS A 290 -27.37 -12.20 -8.88
CA LYS A 290 -28.60 -12.06 -9.68
C LYS A 290 -28.64 -10.76 -10.47
N SER A 291 -27.85 -9.78 -10.05
CA SER A 291 -27.71 -8.46 -10.67
C SER A 291 -26.31 -7.91 -10.38
N LEU A 292 -25.86 -6.98 -11.22
CA LEU A 292 -24.66 -6.17 -11.02
C LEU A 292 -24.98 -4.78 -10.42
N ASP A 293 -26.20 -4.57 -9.91
CA ASP A 293 -26.57 -3.34 -9.22
C ASP A 293 -25.69 -3.07 -7.99
N GLY A 294 -25.26 -1.81 -7.83
CA GLY A 294 -24.41 -1.38 -6.73
C GLY A 294 -22.90 -1.60 -6.94
N TYR A 295 -22.50 -2.14 -8.09
CA TYR A 295 -21.12 -2.15 -8.55
C TYR A 295 -20.85 -0.93 -9.43
N ASP A 296 -19.88 -0.11 -9.03
CA ASP A 296 -19.41 0.99 -9.88
C ASP A 296 -18.52 0.43 -10.99
N LEU A 297 -19.04 0.45 -12.22
CA LEU A 297 -18.34 -0.03 -13.41
C LEU A 297 -17.69 1.12 -14.20
N SER A 298 -17.70 2.35 -13.66
CA SER A 298 -17.08 3.48 -14.35
C SER A 298 -15.56 3.26 -14.51
N GLY A 299 -15.06 3.48 -15.73
CA GLY A 299 -13.64 3.32 -16.05
C GLY A 299 -13.14 1.86 -16.14
N VAL A 300 -14.01 0.86 -16.01
CA VAL A 300 -13.64 -0.56 -16.16
C VAL A 300 -13.25 -0.83 -17.62
N ILE A 301 -12.17 -1.59 -17.79
CA ILE A 301 -11.63 -2.03 -19.08
C ILE A 301 -11.85 -3.53 -19.29
N GLU A 302 -11.77 -4.33 -18.21
CA GLU A 302 -12.02 -5.77 -18.24
C GLU A 302 -13.05 -6.15 -17.17
N LEU A 303 -14.19 -6.71 -17.57
CA LEU A 303 -15.23 -7.19 -16.67
C LEU A 303 -15.43 -8.69 -16.85
N ASN A 304 -15.19 -9.46 -15.80
CA ASN A 304 -15.61 -10.85 -15.68
C ASN A 304 -16.80 -10.94 -14.72
N CYS A 305 -17.92 -11.50 -15.19
CA CYS A 305 -19.11 -11.81 -14.42
C CYS A 305 -19.66 -13.20 -14.76
N GLU A 306 -18.80 -14.10 -15.23
CA GLU A 306 -19.13 -15.48 -15.60
C GLU A 306 -19.70 -16.30 -14.43
N ASN A 307 -20.50 -17.31 -14.73
CA ASN A 307 -21.01 -18.29 -13.76
C ASN A 307 -21.78 -17.64 -12.60
N ASN A 308 -22.80 -16.87 -12.97
CA ASN A 308 -23.74 -16.24 -12.07
C ASN A 308 -25.18 -16.58 -12.50
N ARG A 309 -26.17 -15.81 -12.04
CA ARG A 309 -27.59 -15.95 -12.41
C ARG A 309 -28.13 -14.61 -12.94
N LEU A 310 -27.29 -13.88 -13.67
CA LEU A 310 -27.64 -12.58 -14.23
C LEU A 310 -28.67 -12.76 -15.35
N LYS A 311 -29.76 -11.99 -15.30
CA LYS A 311 -30.78 -11.96 -16.36
C LYS A 311 -30.62 -10.81 -17.33
N THR A 312 -29.95 -9.75 -16.87
CA THR A 312 -29.66 -8.54 -17.62
C THR A 312 -28.27 -8.05 -17.22
N LEU A 313 -27.61 -7.35 -18.13
CA LEU A 313 -26.42 -6.55 -17.83
C LEU A 313 -26.83 -5.08 -17.59
N PRO A 314 -26.11 -4.32 -16.75
CA PRO A 314 -26.23 -2.87 -16.72
C PRO A 314 -25.68 -2.28 -18.02
N VAL A 315 -25.88 -0.97 -18.23
CA VAL A 315 -25.21 -0.25 -19.33
C VAL A 315 -23.70 -0.42 -19.19
N LEU A 316 -23.08 -0.97 -20.24
CA LEU A 316 -21.65 -1.22 -20.25
C LEU A 316 -20.87 0.10 -20.33
N PRO A 317 -19.76 0.26 -19.59
CA PRO A 317 -19.00 1.49 -19.61
C PRO A 317 -18.30 1.68 -20.97
N PRO A 318 -18.18 2.92 -21.49
CA PRO A 318 -17.57 3.18 -22.80
C PRO A 318 -16.08 2.81 -22.86
N THR A 319 -15.43 2.64 -21.70
CA THR A 319 -14.03 2.19 -21.58
C THR A 319 -13.84 0.69 -21.69
N LEU A 320 -14.93 -0.11 -21.70
CA LEU A 320 -14.85 -1.56 -21.65
C LEU A 320 -14.23 -2.11 -22.94
N GLN A 321 -13.19 -2.93 -22.78
CA GLN A 321 -12.50 -3.62 -23.88
C GLN A 321 -12.73 -5.12 -23.83
N LYS A 322 -13.00 -5.69 -22.66
CA LYS A 322 -13.22 -7.12 -22.48
C LYS A 322 -14.41 -7.41 -21.58
N LEU A 323 -15.34 -8.20 -22.09
CA LEU A 323 -16.52 -8.67 -21.35
C LEU A 323 -16.54 -10.20 -21.34
N ILE A 324 -16.49 -10.79 -20.15
CA ILE A 324 -16.76 -12.21 -19.92
C ILE A 324 -18.04 -12.30 -19.08
N CYS A 325 -19.11 -12.80 -19.68
CA CYS A 325 -20.45 -12.90 -19.10
C CYS A 325 -21.12 -14.25 -19.40
N GLY A 326 -20.32 -15.25 -19.75
CA GLY A 326 -20.80 -16.61 -19.98
C GLY A 326 -21.49 -17.21 -18.75
N ASP A 327 -22.22 -18.30 -18.94
CA ASP A 327 -22.84 -19.06 -17.84
C ASP A 327 -23.74 -18.20 -16.96
N ASN A 328 -24.73 -17.59 -17.59
CA ASN A 328 -25.73 -16.77 -16.94
C ASN A 328 -27.12 -17.07 -17.54
N GLU A 329 -28.12 -16.28 -17.17
CA GLU A 329 -29.49 -16.37 -17.68
C GLU A 329 -29.81 -15.17 -18.61
N LEU A 330 -28.80 -14.61 -19.28
CA LEU A 330 -28.95 -13.42 -20.12
C LEU A 330 -29.77 -13.75 -21.37
N SER A 331 -30.77 -12.93 -21.66
CA SER A 331 -31.54 -12.99 -22.92
C SER A 331 -31.23 -11.83 -23.87
N ASP A 332 -30.63 -10.77 -23.33
CA ASP A 332 -30.21 -9.55 -24.02
C ASP A 332 -28.88 -9.06 -23.40
N LEU A 333 -27.99 -8.52 -24.24
CA LEU A 333 -26.69 -7.99 -23.85
C LEU A 333 -26.66 -6.45 -23.79
N GLY A 334 -27.69 -5.78 -24.28
CA GLY A 334 -27.67 -4.34 -24.56
C GLY A 334 -26.70 -3.98 -25.70
N ASP A 335 -26.46 -2.69 -25.89
CA ASP A 335 -25.50 -2.21 -26.88
C ASP A 335 -24.06 -2.40 -26.40
N PHE A 336 -23.19 -2.79 -27.33
CA PHE A 336 -21.76 -2.87 -27.08
C PHE A 336 -21.09 -1.50 -27.22
N PRO A 337 -20.14 -1.14 -26.33
CA PRO A 337 -19.34 0.07 -26.51
C PRO A 337 -18.38 -0.06 -27.70
N ASP A 338 -18.11 1.06 -28.37
CA ASP A 338 -17.29 1.13 -29.59
C ASP A 338 -15.85 0.60 -29.43
N GLY A 339 -15.33 0.56 -28.20
CA GLY A 339 -13.99 0.11 -27.86
C GLY A 339 -13.86 -1.38 -27.53
N LEU A 340 -14.95 -2.15 -27.57
CA LEU A 340 -14.97 -3.55 -27.14
C LEU A 340 -14.14 -4.44 -28.07
N ILE A 341 -13.22 -5.23 -27.50
CA ILE A 341 -12.25 -6.06 -28.23
C ILE A 341 -12.60 -7.55 -28.12
N GLU A 342 -13.04 -7.99 -26.95
CA GLU A 342 -13.33 -9.40 -26.67
C GLU A 342 -14.65 -9.55 -25.90
N VAL A 343 -15.51 -10.43 -26.39
CA VAL A 343 -16.75 -10.83 -25.74
C VAL A 343 -16.82 -12.33 -25.63
N ASP A 344 -17.05 -12.82 -24.40
CA ASP A 344 -17.51 -14.17 -24.13
C ASP A 344 -18.88 -14.10 -23.45
N CYS A 345 -19.91 -14.59 -24.14
CA CYS A 345 -21.29 -14.64 -23.69
C CYS A 345 -21.87 -16.06 -23.81
N ARG A 346 -21.02 -17.08 -23.83
CA ARG A 346 -21.44 -18.48 -24.01
C ARG A 346 -22.44 -18.94 -22.96
N ARG A 347 -23.21 -19.99 -23.25
CA ARG A 347 -24.11 -20.64 -22.29
C ARG A 347 -25.07 -19.64 -21.62
N ASN A 348 -25.84 -18.94 -22.45
CA ASN A 348 -26.88 -18.00 -22.04
C ASN A 348 -28.18 -18.29 -22.82
N GLN A 349 -29.16 -17.38 -22.76
CA GLN A 349 -30.46 -17.47 -23.45
C GLN A 349 -30.60 -16.41 -24.54
N ILE A 350 -29.48 -15.96 -25.12
CA ILE A 350 -29.43 -14.85 -26.07
C ILE A 350 -30.01 -15.29 -27.42
N ILE A 351 -31.04 -14.59 -27.88
CA ILE A 351 -31.74 -14.91 -29.14
C ILE A 351 -31.19 -14.07 -30.31
N LYS A 352 -30.63 -12.89 -30.00
CA LYS A 352 -30.03 -11.97 -30.97
C LYS A 352 -28.85 -11.22 -30.35
N LEU A 353 -27.81 -11.00 -31.14
CA LEU A 353 -26.67 -10.16 -30.75
C LEU A 353 -26.90 -8.69 -31.15
N PRO A 354 -26.36 -7.72 -30.39
CA PRO A 354 -26.35 -6.31 -30.77
C PRO A 354 -25.42 -6.06 -31.97
N LYS A 355 -25.38 -4.82 -32.47
CA LYS A 355 -24.40 -4.42 -33.49
C LYS A 355 -22.98 -4.63 -32.93
N LEU A 356 -22.14 -5.30 -33.70
CA LEU A 356 -20.75 -5.57 -33.30
C LEU A 356 -19.88 -4.34 -33.61
N PRO A 357 -19.07 -3.85 -32.66
CA PRO A 357 -18.20 -2.71 -32.90
C PRO A 357 -17.02 -3.10 -33.81
N ALA A 358 -16.52 -2.13 -34.59
CA ALA A 358 -15.43 -2.36 -35.53
C ALA A 358 -14.12 -2.82 -34.86
N SER A 359 -13.93 -2.53 -33.57
CA SER A 359 -12.80 -2.94 -32.75
C SER A 359 -12.81 -4.41 -32.35
N LEU A 360 -13.95 -5.10 -32.49
CA LEU A 360 -14.13 -6.46 -31.94
C LEU A 360 -13.25 -7.46 -32.67
N LYS A 361 -12.43 -8.19 -31.90
CA LYS A 361 -11.47 -9.19 -32.42
C LYS A 361 -11.87 -10.62 -32.07
N ARG A 362 -12.59 -10.83 -30.96
CA ARG A 362 -13.01 -12.17 -30.52
C ARG A 362 -14.44 -12.13 -29.99
N LEU A 363 -15.26 -13.02 -30.51
CA LEU A 363 -16.63 -13.24 -30.07
C LEU A 363 -16.86 -14.73 -29.81
N ILE A 364 -17.23 -15.05 -28.57
CA ILE A 364 -17.68 -16.38 -28.16
C ILE A 364 -19.14 -16.25 -27.75
N CYS A 365 -20.03 -16.91 -28.50
CA CYS A 365 -21.47 -16.89 -28.28
C CYS A 365 -22.10 -18.27 -28.37
N SER A 366 -21.28 -19.31 -28.21
CA SER A 366 -21.69 -20.71 -28.19
C SER A 366 -22.77 -20.99 -27.13
N ASP A 367 -23.54 -22.05 -27.34
CA ASP A 367 -24.62 -22.46 -26.44
C ASP A 367 -25.64 -21.35 -26.16
N ASN A 368 -26.05 -20.64 -27.21
CA ASN A 368 -27.14 -19.68 -27.17
C ASN A 368 -28.18 -19.98 -28.26
N PRO A 369 -29.47 -19.69 -28.07
CA PRO A 369 -30.52 -19.91 -29.07
C PRO A 369 -30.49 -18.93 -30.26
N LEU A 370 -29.31 -18.40 -30.62
CA LEU A 370 -29.08 -17.46 -31.73
C LEU A 370 -29.50 -18.08 -33.06
N LYS A 371 -30.30 -17.35 -33.85
CA LYS A 371 -30.77 -17.80 -35.17
C LYS A 371 -30.05 -17.14 -36.34
N GLU A 372 -29.43 -16.00 -36.09
CA GLU A 372 -28.75 -15.16 -37.08
C GLU A 372 -27.56 -14.44 -36.43
N LEU A 373 -26.60 -14.03 -37.27
CA LEU A 373 -25.50 -13.16 -36.87
C LEU A 373 -25.73 -11.75 -37.40
N PRO A 374 -25.42 -10.69 -36.62
CA PRO A 374 -25.27 -9.34 -37.16
C PRO A 374 -24.05 -9.27 -38.09
N ALA A 375 -23.89 -8.19 -38.86
CA ALA A 375 -22.72 -7.97 -39.71
C ALA A 375 -21.41 -8.15 -38.91
N LEU A 376 -20.50 -9.00 -39.42
CA LEU A 376 -19.22 -9.25 -38.77
C LEU A 376 -18.23 -8.14 -39.13
N PRO A 377 -17.50 -7.56 -38.15
CA PRO A 377 -16.49 -6.56 -38.44
C PRO A 377 -15.30 -7.20 -39.17
N LEU A 378 -14.71 -6.46 -40.12
CA LEU A 378 -13.57 -6.94 -40.93
C LEU A 378 -12.37 -7.36 -40.08
N GLY A 379 -12.19 -6.73 -38.91
CA GLY A 379 -11.11 -7.02 -37.96
C GLY A 379 -11.34 -8.25 -37.07
N LEU A 380 -12.47 -8.95 -37.18
CA LEU A 380 -12.77 -10.10 -36.32
C LEU A 380 -11.82 -11.26 -36.62
N LYS A 381 -11.17 -11.78 -35.58
CA LYS A 381 -10.16 -12.85 -35.67
C LYS A 381 -10.69 -14.21 -35.23
N TRP A 382 -11.62 -14.24 -34.28
CA TRP A 382 -12.20 -15.48 -33.78
C TRP A 382 -13.69 -15.35 -33.51
N LEU A 383 -14.46 -16.32 -34.01
CA LEU A 383 -15.89 -16.46 -33.80
C LEU A 383 -16.19 -17.90 -33.35
N ASP A 384 -16.80 -18.05 -32.19
CA ASP A 384 -17.35 -19.33 -31.74
C ASP A 384 -18.88 -19.24 -31.69
N ILE A 385 -19.53 -20.09 -32.50
CA ILE A 385 -20.99 -20.21 -32.62
C ILE A 385 -21.46 -21.63 -32.32
N ASP A 386 -20.62 -22.47 -31.69
CA ASP A 386 -20.97 -23.86 -31.38
C ASP A 386 -22.31 -23.96 -30.64
N TYR A 387 -23.09 -24.99 -30.95
CA TYR A 387 -24.39 -25.24 -30.31
C TYR A 387 -25.44 -24.10 -30.40
N THR A 388 -25.28 -23.17 -31.36
CA THR A 388 -26.31 -22.16 -31.68
C THR A 388 -27.40 -22.70 -32.62
N LYS A 389 -28.31 -21.86 -33.10
CA LYS A 389 -29.38 -22.20 -34.07
C LYS A 389 -29.21 -21.45 -35.40
N ILE A 390 -28.01 -20.98 -35.71
CA ILE A 390 -27.69 -20.24 -36.93
C ILE A 390 -27.73 -21.22 -38.09
N LYS A 391 -28.59 -20.94 -39.07
CA LYS A 391 -28.72 -21.80 -40.26
C LYS A 391 -27.84 -21.35 -41.41
N GLN A 392 -27.53 -20.06 -41.46
CA GLN A 392 -26.77 -19.45 -42.53
C GLN A 392 -25.79 -18.41 -41.98
N ILE A 393 -24.57 -18.41 -42.50
CA ILE A 393 -23.53 -17.42 -42.17
C ILE A 393 -23.29 -16.56 -43.41
N GLN A 394 -23.24 -15.24 -43.20
CA GLN A 394 -22.85 -14.25 -44.20
C GLN A 394 -21.37 -14.43 -44.65
N PRO A 395 -20.87 -13.66 -45.63
CA PRO A 395 -19.46 -13.76 -46.00
C PRO A 395 -18.52 -13.62 -44.80
N LEU A 396 -17.43 -14.40 -44.80
CA LEU A 396 -16.48 -14.42 -43.67
C LEU A 396 -15.36 -13.41 -43.92
N PRO A 397 -14.96 -12.60 -42.91
CA PRO A 397 -13.76 -11.79 -42.98
C PRO A 397 -12.52 -12.64 -43.31
N TYR A 398 -11.56 -12.03 -44.02
CA TYR A 398 -10.44 -12.75 -44.62
C TYR A 398 -9.59 -13.54 -43.61
N ASN A 399 -9.38 -13.03 -42.40
CA ASN A 399 -8.55 -13.67 -41.38
C ASN A 399 -9.35 -14.39 -40.28
N LEU A 400 -10.67 -14.54 -40.43
CA LEU A 400 -11.53 -15.07 -39.38
C LEU A 400 -11.31 -16.58 -39.14
N GLY A 401 -11.03 -16.92 -37.88
CA GLY A 401 -11.23 -18.26 -37.33
C GLY A 401 -12.67 -18.46 -36.88
N VAL A 402 -13.25 -19.61 -37.20
CA VAL A 402 -14.61 -19.99 -36.79
C VAL A 402 -14.55 -21.33 -36.08
N SER A 403 -15.30 -21.48 -34.99
CA SER A 403 -15.72 -22.75 -34.39
C SER A 403 -17.21 -22.94 -34.68
N CYS A 404 -17.57 -24.08 -35.27
CA CYS A 404 -18.95 -24.44 -35.58
C CYS A 404 -19.06 -25.97 -35.73
N ASP A 405 -19.54 -26.67 -34.70
CA ASP A 405 -19.64 -28.13 -34.60
C ASP A 405 -21.02 -28.68 -35.02
N TYR A 406 -21.72 -27.97 -35.92
CA TYR A 406 -23.00 -28.41 -36.47
C TYR A 406 -23.24 -27.88 -37.89
N ASP A 407 -24.23 -28.46 -38.57
CA ASP A 407 -24.58 -28.11 -39.94
C ASP A 407 -25.03 -26.65 -40.10
N VAL A 408 -24.23 -25.86 -40.81
CA VAL A 408 -24.53 -24.47 -41.17
C VAL A 408 -24.25 -24.20 -42.65
N GLU A 409 -25.06 -23.35 -43.28
CA GLU A 409 -24.82 -22.92 -44.65
C GLU A 409 -23.94 -21.68 -44.69
N PHE A 410 -22.75 -21.80 -45.28
CA PHE A 410 -21.99 -20.62 -45.65
C PHE A 410 -22.59 -19.99 -46.91
N TRP A 411 -22.77 -18.68 -46.89
CA TRP A 411 -23.22 -17.92 -48.05
C TRP A 411 -22.40 -18.31 -49.29
N GLY A 412 -23.10 -18.71 -50.36
CA GLY A 412 -22.51 -19.13 -51.63
C GLY A 412 -22.07 -20.58 -51.74
N ILE A 413 -22.10 -21.39 -50.68
CA ILE A 413 -21.51 -22.74 -50.65
C ILE A 413 -22.53 -23.88 -50.79
N GLY A 414 -23.79 -23.65 -50.38
CA GLY A 414 -24.90 -24.60 -50.47
C GLY A 414 -24.86 -25.78 -49.47
N LYS A 415 -26.04 -26.20 -48.99
CA LYS A 415 -26.25 -27.22 -47.91
C LYS A 415 -25.41 -28.48 -48.00
N LYS A 416 -25.37 -29.16 -49.16
CA LYS A 416 -24.74 -30.49 -49.28
C LYS A 416 -23.21 -30.46 -49.17
N LYS A 417 -22.59 -29.31 -49.47
CA LYS A 417 -21.14 -29.14 -49.40
C LYS A 417 -20.68 -28.71 -48.01
N SER A 418 -21.50 -27.97 -47.26
CA SER A 418 -21.12 -27.50 -45.92
C SER A 418 -21.00 -28.65 -44.91
N THR A 419 -21.96 -29.59 -44.86
CA THR A 419 -21.94 -30.75 -43.93
C THR A 419 -20.69 -31.63 -44.03
N LYS A 420 -20.10 -31.79 -45.23
CA LYS A 420 -18.86 -32.58 -45.42
C LYS A 420 -17.59 -31.85 -44.97
N MET A 421 -17.63 -30.54 -44.76
CA MET A 421 -16.45 -29.70 -44.49
C MET A 421 -16.30 -29.31 -43.01
N ILE A 422 -17.28 -29.68 -42.17
CA ILE A 422 -17.41 -29.23 -40.77
C ILE A 422 -16.73 -30.19 -39.79
N ASN A 423 -16.71 -31.50 -40.06
CA ASN A 423 -16.22 -32.52 -39.11
C ASN A 423 -14.68 -32.61 -38.95
N ASP A 424 -13.89 -32.02 -39.86
CA ASP A 424 -12.43 -32.09 -39.85
C ASP A 424 -11.81 -30.69 -39.71
N GLY A 425 -12.06 -30.01 -38.58
CA GLY A 425 -11.40 -28.78 -38.14
C GLY A 425 -11.12 -27.75 -39.25
N LEU A 426 -11.95 -26.71 -39.35
CA LEU A 426 -12.05 -25.64 -40.37
C LEU A 426 -10.76 -25.08 -41.04
N GLY A 427 -9.53 -25.45 -40.66
CA GLY A 427 -8.26 -25.02 -41.24
C GLY A 427 -8.12 -25.17 -42.76
N LYS A 428 -8.40 -26.34 -43.35
CA LYS A 428 -8.26 -26.55 -44.82
C LYS A 428 -9.46 -26.04 -45.64
N HIS A 429 -10.65 -26.00 -45.05
CA HIS A 429 -11.89 -25.63 -45.74
C HIS A 429 -12.12 -24.11 -45.82
N LYS A 430 -11.46 -23.31 -44.96
CA LYS A 430 -11.54 -21.84 -44.96
C LYS A 430 -11.18 -21.20 -46.31
N ASN A 431 -10.10 -21.65 -46.95
CA ASN A 431 -9.64 -21.06 -48.21
C ASN A 431 -10.60 -21.37 -49.36
N TYR A 432 -11.18 -22.57 -49.39
CA TYR A 432 -12.21 -22.94 -50.37
C TYR A 432 -13.47 -22.09 -50.24
N ILE A 433 -13.95 -21.90 -49.00
CA ILE A 433 -15.12 -21.07 -48.72
C ILE A 433 -14.86 -19.65 -49.22
N LYS A 434 -13.76 -19.03 -48.81
CA LYS A 434 -13.40 -17.65 -49.19
C LYS A 434 -13.21 -17.50 -50.70
N LEU A 435 -12.49 -18.40 -51.37
CA LEU A 435 -12.31 -18.35 -52.82
C LEU A 435 -13.66 -18.44 -53.56
N THR A 436 -14.57 -19.29 -53.06
CA THR A 436 -15.91 -19.42 -53.65
C THR A 436 -16.73 -18.15 -53.43
N GLN A 437 -16.70 -17.58 -52.21
CA GLN A 437 -17.38 -16.32 -51.88
C GLN A 437 -16.88 -15.17 -52.75
N TYR A 438 -15.56 -15.04 -52.93
CA TYR A 438 -14.96 -14.08 -53.83
C TYR A 438 -15.43 -14.26 -55.26
N ASN A 439 -15.35 -15.48 -55.81
CA ASN A 439 -15.71 -15.73 -57.21
C ASN A 439 -17.20 -15.51 -57.48
N LEU A 440 -18.08 -15.71 -56.49
CA LEU A 440 -19.49 -15.37 -56.62
C LEU A 440 -19.70 -13.85 -56.66
N LYS A 441 -19.11 -13.10 -55.72
CA LYS A 441 -19.21 -11.63 -55.70
C LYS A 441 -18.53 -10.98 -56.90
N ALA A 442 -17.38 -11.48 -57.32
CA ALA A 442 -16.68 -11.01 -58.51
C ALA A 442 -17.56 -11.14 -59.76
N LYS A 443 -18.23 -12.30 -59.94
CA LYS A 443 -19.19 -12.51 -61.03
C LYS A 443 -20.38 -11.55 -60.95
N GLU A 444 -20.97 -11.37 -59.77
CA GLU A 444 -22.07 -10.40 -59.55
C GLU A 444 -21.66 -8.98 -59.94
N GLN A 445 -20.40 -8.61 -59.72
CA GLN A 445 -19.86 -7.28 -60.00
C GLN A 445 -19.20 -7.15 -61.40
N GLY A 446 -19.23 -8.19 -62.25
CA GLY A 446 -18.58 -8.18 -63.56
C GLY A 446 -17.04 -8.16 -63.50
N LEU A 447 -16.45 -8.56 -62.38
CA LEU A 447 -15.01 -8.66 -62.15
C LEU A 447 -14.48 -10.07 -62.51
N PRO A 448 -13.18 -10.20 -62.86
CA PRO A 448 -12.58 -11.52 -63.12
C PRO A 448 -12.58 -12.40 -61.86
N ILE A 449 -12.86 -13.68 -62.05
CA ILE A 449 -12.71 -14.70 -61.00
C ILE A 449 -11.24 -15.05 -60.78
N ALA A 450 -10.92 -15.55 -59.59
CA ALA A 450 -9.60 -16.01 -59.19
C ALA A 450 -9.51 -17.55 -59.16
N GLU A 451 -8.35 -18.08 -59.55
CA GLU A 451 -8.03 -19.51 -59.45
C GLU A 451 -7.46 -19.89 -58.08
N THR A 452 -6.82 -18.94 -57.41
CA THR A 452 -6.26 -19.06 -56.06
C THR A 452 -6.85 -17.99 -55.13
N LEU A 453 -6.71 -18.17 -53.81
CA LEU A 453 -7.24 -17.21 -52.84
C LEU A 453 -6.59 -15.83 -53.04
N PRO A 454 -7.36 -14.75 -53.31
CA PRO A 454 -6.84 -13.39 -53.49
C PRO A 454 -6.20 -12.85 -52.22
N SER A 455 -5.49 -11.71 -52.31
CA SER A 455 -5.01 -11.02 -51.11
C SER A 455 -6.17 -10.57 -50.21
N GLU A 456 -5.89 -10.30 -48.93
CA GLU A 456 -6.89 -9.78 -47.99
C GLU A 456 -7.58 -8.51 -48.52
N GLU A 457 -6.81 -7.58 -49.08
CA GLU A 457 -7.30 -6.33 -49.64
C GLU A 457 -8.22 -6.56 -50.85
N GLN A 458 -7.83 -7.45 -51.77
CA GLN A 458 -8.64 -7.82 -52.93
C GLN A 458 -9.94 -8.53 -52.52
N TYR A 459 -9.83 -9.46 -51.58
CA TYR A 459 -10.99 -10.17 -51.08
C TYR A 459 -11.99 -9.24 -50.39
N ASN A 460 -11.51 -8.39 -49.48
CA ASN A 460 -12.37 -7.47 -48.74
C ASN A 460 -13.04 -6.44 -49.67
N SER A 461 -12.30 -5.89 -50.64
CA SER A 461 -12.83 -4.90 -51.60
C SER A 461 -13.88 -5.46 -52.57
N VAL A 462 -13.91 -6.78 -52.79
CA VAL A 462 -14.91 -7.43 -53.65
C VAL A 462 -16.06 -8.01 -52.82
N VAL A 463 -15.76 -8.76 -51.76
CA VAL A 463 -16.77 -9.50 -50.99
C VAL A 463 -17.54 -8.60 -50.01
N PHE A 464 -16.86 -7.61 -49.42
CA PHE A 464 -17.43 -6.74 -48.41
C PHE A 464 -17.72 -5.32 -48.91
N LYS A 465 -17.62 -5.06 -50.22
CA LYS A 465 -17.91 -3.75 -50.83
C LYS A 465 -19.25 -3.16 -50.38
N ASP A 466 -20.27 -4.03 -50.29
CA ASP A 466 -21.65 -3.67 -49.93
C ASP A 466 -21.88 -3.58 -48.40
N PHE A 467 -20.85 -3.90 -47.59
CA PHE A 467 -20.92 -3.97 -46.12
C PHE A 467 -20.12 -2.83 -45.43
N VAL A 468 -19.57 -1.89 -46.20
CA VAL A 468 -18.71 -0.79 -45.73
C VAL A 468 -19.50 0.52 -45.47
N GLU A 469 -20.82 0.54 -45.73
CA GLU A 469 -21.69 1.71 -45.42
C GLU A 469 -22.39 1.60 -44.05
#